data_AF-A0A956KI01-F1
#
_entry.id   AF-A0A956KI01-F1
#
_cell.length_a   1.000
_cell.length_b   1.000
_cell.length_c   1.000
_cell.angle_alpha   90.00
_cell.angle_beta   90.00
_cell.angle_gamma   90.00
#
_symmetry.space_group_name_H-M   'P 1'
#
loop_
_entity.id
_entity.type
_entity.pdbx_description
1 polymer ?
#
loop_
_entity_poly.entity_id
_entity_poly.type
_entity_poly.pdbx_seq_one_letter_code
_entity_poly.pdbx_strand_id
1 'polypeptide(L)'
;MRCHAYLVRSERFLKVESAILKSLPSASRDELLDLLGKGYVKLELLSGEWRVLFSLMGEYSPVVNHQLRMARMTVAPDRLATLVNVLWKHEIHDRWVAVAHGLTNLTYALPLASGLIGVVFLEESEDWLMAEPTYEMIALRPDVFSLLEPHMRRLLEVGDFTGLVRLASDHAESSVEFTAARWLAFRESSSDRAPGLLDIVDGRISTPADYPTVLRGFRRMLDPQEQPSLDSWIRVHFGKRPHALLFRDIRLERPAARSTLPTVVTTALG
;
A
#
# COMPACT_ATOMS: atom_id res chain seq x y z
N MET A 1 -5.65 2.25 -3.75
CA MET A 1 -5.39 3.57 -3.13
C MET A 1 -3.99 3.98 -3.51
N ARG A 2 -3.90 5.09 -4.22
CA ARG A 2 -2.64 5.74 -4.59
C ARG A 2 -2.66 7.15 -4.04
N CYS A 3 -1.49 7.67 -3.68
CA CYS A 3 -1.36 9.10 -3.43
C CYS A 3 -0.76 9.73 -4.70
N HIS A 4 -1.26 10.89 -5.08
CA HIS A 4 -0.75 11.61 -6.23
C HIS A 4 -0.21 12.96 -5.83
N ALA A 5 0.98 13.28 -6.32
CA ALA A 5 1.57 14.61 -6.23
C ALA A 5 1.16 15.42 -7.46
N TYR A 6 0.41 16.51 -7.24
CA TYR A 6 0.02 17.48 -8.25
C TYR A 6 0.96 18.67 -8.15
N LEU A 7 1.81 18.80 -9.16
CA LEU A 7 2.79 19.87 -9.31
C LEU A 7 2.09 21.03 -10.03
N VAL A 8 1.90 22.14 -9.33
CA VAL A 8 1.12 23.30 -9.80
C VAL A 8 2.03 24.51 -9.89
N ARG A 9 1.94 25.29 -10.98
CA ARG A 9 2.71 26.54 -11.11
C ARG A 9 2.41 27.49 -9.95
N SER A 10 3.44 28.15 -9.42
CA SER A 10 3.34 29.01 -8.23
C SER A 10 2.29 30.10 -8.35
N GLU A 11 2.19 30.76 -9.51
CA GLU A 11 1.16 31.79 -9.77
C GLU A 11 -0.27 31.28 -9.55
N ARG A 12 -0.54 30.01 -9.91
CA ARG A 12 -1.84 29.39 -9.67
C ARG A 12 -1.95 28.97 -8.22
N PHE A 13 -0.94 28.29 -7.68
CA PHE A 13 -0.96 27.79 -6.31
C PHE A 13 -1.21 28.90 -5.29
N LEU A 14 -0.48 30.01 -5.37
CA LEU A 14 -0.59 31.14 -4.43
C LEU A 14 -1.99 31.77 -4.45
N LYS A 15 -2.72 31.71 -5.57
CA LYS A 15 -4.11 32.20 -5.65
C LYS A 15 -5.10 31.32 -4.88
N VAL A 16 -4.79 30.03 -4.71
CA VAL A 16 -5.71 29.04 -4.12
C VAL A 16 -5.20 28.43 -2.82
N GLU A 17 -3.99 28.75 -2.39
CA GLU A 17 -3.32 28.19 -1.21
C GLU A 17 -4.18 28.24 0.05
N SER A 18 -4.71 29.42 0.38
CA SER A 18 -5.55 29.60 1.57
C SER A 18 -6.84 28.79 1.52
N ALA A 19 -7.41 28.59 0.33
CA ALA A 19 -8.60 27.76 0.14
C ALA A 19 -8.24 26.27 0.29
N ILE A 20 -7.15 25.84 -0.33
CA ILE A 20 -6.66 24.45 -0.23
C ILE A 20 -6.35 24.08 1.22
N LEU A 21 -5.61 24.92 1.95
CA LEU A 21 -5.22 24.65 3.34
C LEU A 21 -6.45 24.47 4.25
N LYS A 22 -7.48 25.31 4.09
CA LYS A 22 -8.74 25.21 4.85
C LYS A 22 -9.55 23.97 4.47
N SER A 23 -9.57 23.63 3.19
CA SER A 23 -10.34 22.51 2.64
C SER A 23 -9.64 21.16 2.80
N LEU A 24 -8.33 21.14 3.05
CA LEU A 24 -7.52 19.92 3.10
C LEU A 24 -8.09 18.81 4.01
N PRO A 25 -8.63 19.09 5.21
CA PRO A 25 -9.12 18.05 6.11
C PRO A 25 -10.47 17.44 5.75
N SER A 26 -11.30 18.15 4.98
CA SER A 26 -12.74 17.84 4.87
C SER A 26 -13.30 17.85 3.47
N ALA A 27 -12.71 18.59 2.53
CA ALA A 27 -13.20 18.65 1.16
C ALA A 27 -13.08 17.28 0.48
N SER A 28 -13.93 17.03 -0.50
CA SER A 28 -13.79 15.92 -1.42
C SER A 28 -12.54 16.09 -2.30
N ARG A 29 -12.13 15.00 -2.95
CA ARG A 29 -11.05 15.04 -3.96
C ARG A 29 -11.40 16.03 -5.08
N ASP A 30 -12.62 15.94 -5.59
CA ASP A 30 -13.02 16.70 -6.78
C ASP A 30 -13.05 18.20 -6.49
N GLU A 31 -13.52 18.60 -5.31
CA GLU A 31 -13.43 20.01 -4.86
C GLU A 31 -11.98 20.50 -4.79
N LEU A 32 -11.04 19.67 -4.31
CA LEU A 32 -9.62 20.04 -4.29
C LEU A 32 -9.05 20.14 -5.70
N LEU A 33 -9.39 19.22 -6.62
CA LEU A 33 -8.93 19.26 -8.01
C LEU A 33 -9.50 20.47 -8.76
N ASP A 34 -10.76 20.83 -8.52
CA ASP A 34 -11.39 22.02 -9.09
C ASP A 34 -10.68 23.30 -8.63
N LEU A 35 -10.25 23.35 -7.37
CA LEU A 35 -9.40 24.44 -6.86
C LEU A 35 -8.05 24.48 -7.56
N LEU A 36 -7.38 23.35 -7.80
CA LEU A 36 -6.12 23.33 -8.55
C LEU A 36 -6.32 23.83 -9.99
N GLY A 37 -7.44 23.47 -10.61
CA GLY A 37 -7.75 23.78 -12.00
C GLY A 37 -7.01 22.88 -12.98
N LYS A 38 -6.73 23.38 -14.18
CA LYS A 38 -6.02 22.63 -15.25
C LYS A 38 -4.54 23.03 -15.30
N GLY A 39 -3.70 22.15 -15.86
CA GLY A 39 -2.28 22.45 -16.12
C GLY A 39 -1.35 22.13 -14.96
N TYR A 40 -1.57 20.98 -14.31
CA TYR A 40 -0.65 20.39 -13.35
C TYR A 40 0.08 19.19 -13.95
N VAL A 41 1.25 18.84 -13.40
CA VAL A 41 1.86 17.53 -13.63
C VAL A 41 1.44 16.61 -12.49
N LYS A 42 0.91 15.44 -12.83
CA LYS A 42 0.46 14.42 -11.86
C LYS A 42 1.50 13.31 -11.80
N LEU A 43 1.98 13.01 -10.60
CA LEU A 43 2.88 11.90 -10.32
C LEU A 43 2.25 10.96 -9.32
N GLU A 44 2.32 9.66 -9.58
CA GLU A 44 1.82 8.62 -8.68
C GLU A 44 2.89 8.28 -7.63
N LEU A 45 2.43 8.11 -6.38
CA LEU A 45 3.17 7.53 -5.27
C LEU A 45 2.48 6.26 -4.78
N LEU A 46 3.27 5.20 -4.63
CA LEU A 46 2.81 3.93 -4.08
C LEU A 46 2.43 4.06 -2.59
N SER A 47 1.68 3.11 -2.04
CA SER A 47 1.16 3.25 -0.67
C SER A 47 2.26 3.40 0.39
N GLY A 48 3.37 2.67 0.24
CA GLY A 48 4.53 2.80 1.13
C GLY A 48 5.26 4.13 1.01
N GLU A 49 5.34 4.69 -0.20
CA GLU A 49 6.13 5.87 -0.53
C GLU A 49 5.60 7.14 0.14
N TRP A 50 4.31 7.42 -0.03
CA TRP A 50 3.73 8.61 0.58
C TRP A 50 3.71 8.49 2.11
N ARG A 51 3.62 7.28 2.66
CA ARG A 51 3.62 7.05 4.12
C ARG A 51 4.96 7.37 4.75
N VAL A 52 6.05 6.90 4.14
CA VAL A 52 7.40 7.23 4.62
C VAL A 52 7.69 8.71 4.43
N LEU A 53 7.24 9.31 3.31
CA LEU A 53 7.38 10.74 3.06
C LEU A 53 6.63 11.57 4.11
N PHE A 54 5.34 11.35 4.29
CA PHE A 54 4.50 12.15 5.20
C PHE A 54 4.98 12.04 6.65
N SER A 55 5.55 10.90 7.03
CA SER A 55 6.08 10.70 8.38
C SER A 55 7.37 11.49 8.65
N LEU A 56 8.17 11.76 7.62
CA LEU A 56 9.30 12.69 7.73
C LEU A 56 8.87 14.15 7.59
N MET A 57 7.82 14.42 6.81
CA MET A 57 7.36 15.77 6.46
C MET A 57 6.29 16.31 7.43
N GLY A 58 6.41 15.97 8.72
CA GLY A 58 5.44 16.37 9.76
C GLY A 58 5.25 17.89 9.91
N GLU A 59 6.26 18.68 9.56
CA GLU A 59 6.20 20.15 9.56
C GLU A 59 5.22 20.77 8.54
N TYR A 60 4.74 19.96 7.59
CA TYR A 60 3.72 20.32 6.62
C TYR A 60 2.31 19.90 7.05
N SER A 61 2.18 19.37 8.28
CA SER A 61 0.91 18.95 8.88
C SER A 61 0.08 18.05 7.96
N PRO A 62 0.62 16.92 7.47
CA PRO A 62 -0.12 16.01 6.62
C PRO A 62 -1.39 15.51 7.33
N VAL A 63 -2.50 15.48 6.60
CA VAL A 63 -3.77 14.93 7.07
C VAL A 63 -3.89 13.48 6.60
N VAL A 64 -3.88 12.55 7.55
CA VAL A 64 -4.05 11.12 7.27
C VAL A 64 -5.22 10.58 8.09
N ASN A 65 -6.24 10.07 7.39
CA ASN A 65 -7.40 9.39 7.98
C ASN A 65 -7.61 8.06 7.26
N HIS A 66 -7.29 6.96 7.94
CA HIS A 66 -7.39 5.61 7.39
C HIS A 66 -8.84 5.17 7.17
N GLN A 67 -9.75 5.58 8.05
CA GLN A 67 -11.16 5.22 7.96
C GLN A 67 -11.85 5.87 6.76
N LEU A 68 -11.52 7.14 6.50
CA LEU A 68 -12.02 7.94 5.38
C LEU A 68 -11.16 7.84 4.12
N ARG A 69 -10.09 7.04 4.14
CA ARG A 69 -9.20 6.79 2.98
C ARG A 69 -8.67 8.12 2.42
N MET A 70 -8.12 8.89 3.33
CA MET A 70 -7.61 10.23 3.08
C MET A 70 -6.14 10.32 3.49
N ALA A 71 -5.28 10.68 2.55
CA ALA A 71 -3.91 11.12 2.80
C ALA A 71 -3.65 12.38 1.98
N ARG A 72 -3.40 13.49 2.66
CA ARG A 72 -3.27 14.80 2.04
C ARG A 72 -2.15 15.60 2.66
N MET A 73 -1.44 16.34 1.83
CA MET A 73 -0.40 17.27 2.26
C MET A 73 -0.28 18.36 1.21
N THR A 74 0.13 19.55 1.60
CA THR A 74 0.42 20.63 0.65
C THR A 74 1.75 21.27 0.98
N VAL A 75 2.49 21.64 -0.06
CA VAL A 75 3.81 22.24 0.02
C VAL A 75 3.80 23.49 -0.85
N ALA A 76 3.81 24.64 -0.20
CA ALA A 76 3.82 25.93 -0.86
C ALA A 76 5.16 26.18 -1.59
N PRO A 77 5.17 27.01 -2.65
CA PRO A 77 6.37 27.24 -3.45
C PRO A 77 7.57 27.80 -2.66
N ASP A 78 7.30 28.69 -1.71
CA ASP A 78 8.29 29.29 -0.80
C ASP A 78 8.84 28.28 0.22
N ARG A 79 8.02 27.29 0.62
CA ARG A 79 8.41 26.18 1.50
C ARG A 79 8.91 24.95 0.75
N LEU A 80 9.02 24.98 -0.58
CA LEU A 80 9.40 23.80 -1.38
C LEU A 80 10.82 23.31 -1.09
N ALA A 81 11.72 24.22 -0.71
CA ALA A 81 13.12 23.92 -0.49
C ALA A 81 13.33 22.78 0.52
N THR A 82 12.56 22.72 1.60
CA THR A 82 12.72 21.66 2.60
C THR A 82 12.33 20.29 2.05
N LEU A 83 11.23 20.19 1.27
CA LEU A 83 10.86 18.95 0.59
C LEU A 83 11.94 18.49 -0.39
N VAL A 84 12.45 19.40 -1.23
CA VAL A 84 13.52 19.10 -2.19
C VAL A 84 14.76 18.62 -1.45
N ASN A 85 15.21 19.34 -0.41
CA ASN A 85 16.38 18.95 0.36
C ASN A 85 16.25 17.57 1.00
N VAL A 86 15.05 17.20 1.50
CA VAL A 86 14.80 15.86 2.05
C VAL A 86 14.89 14.79 0.97
N LEU A 87 14.28 15.03 -0.20
CA LEU A 87 14.28 14.07 -1.31
C LEU A 87 15.67 13.86 -1.92
N TRP A 88 16.50 14.91 -1.95
CA TRP A 88 17.87 14.85 -2.46
C TRP A 88 18.91 14.39 -1.42
N LYS A 89 18.52 14.19 -0.16
CA LYS A 89 19.42 13.77 0.91
C LYS A 89 19.85 12.32 0.71
N HIS A 90 21.16 12.09 0.51
CA HIS A 90 21.72 10.76 0.22
C HIS A 90 21.31 9.70 1.25
N GLU A 91 21.32 10.03 2.54
CA GLU A 91 20.95 9.07 3.59
C GLU A 91 19.47 8.66 3.51
N ILE A 92 18.60 9.54 3.01
CA ILE A 92 17.17 9.24 2.82
C ILE A 92 17.00 8.42 1.54
N HIS A 93 17.67 8.81 0.46
CA HIS A 93 17.64 8.08 -0.81
C HIS A 93 18.09 6.62 -0.63
N ASP A 94 19.22 6.39 0.04
CA ASP A 94 19.75 5.06 0.30
C ASP A 94 18.82 4.24 1.20
N ARG A 95 18.20 4.89 2.19
CA ARG A 95 17.23 4.26 3.07
C ARG A 95 15.95 3.86 2.34
N TRP A 96 15.49 4.66 1.37
CA TRP A 96 14.22 4.43 0.67
C TRP A 96 14.37 3.67 -0.64
N VAL A 97 15.59 3.34 -1.07
CA VAL A 97 15.85 2.68 -2.36
C VAL A 97 14.96 1.46 -2.63
N ALA A 98 14.60 0.72 -1.59
CA ALA A 98 13.78 -0.48 -1.69
C ALA A 98 12.28 -0.20 -1.99
N VAL A 99 11.82 1.03 -1.79
CA VAL A 99 10.41 1.44 -1.95
C VAL A 99 10.21 2.65 -2.88
N ALA A 100 11.28 3.32 -3.33
CA ALA A 100 11.24 4.65 -3.95
C ALA A 100 11.03 4.66 -5.48
N HIS A 101 9.92 4.13 -5.99
CA HIS A 101 9.57 4.21 -7.41
C HIS A 101 9.03 5.60 -7.78
N GLY A 102 7.88 5.99 -7.22
CA GLY A 102 7.25 7.29 -7.43
C GLY A 102 8.02 8.44 -6.78
N LEU A 103 8.68 8.20 -5.64
CA LEU A 103 9.53 9.19 -4.98
C LEU A 103 10.73 9.61 -5.85
N THR A 104 11.29 8.68 -6.61
CA THR A 104 12.37 9.00 -7.57
C THR A 104 11.84 9.93 -8.66
N ASN A 105 10.67 9.64 -9.24
CA ASN A 105 10.04 10.50 -10.24
C ASN A 105 9.72 11.89 -9.67
N LEU A 106 9.22 11.96 -8.43
CA LEU A 106 8.96 13.22 -7.74
C LEU A 106 10.25 14.02 -7.57
N THR A 107 11.33 13.39 -7.12
CA THR A 107 12.63 14.03 -6.91
C THR A 107 13.14 14.70 -8.18
N TYR A 108 13.03 14.04 -9.33
CA TYR A 108 13.46 14.59 -10.63
C TYR A 108 12.50 15.64 -11.21
N ALA A 109 11.21 15.59 -10.86
CA ALA A 109 10.23 16.55 -11.36
C ALA A 109 10.22 17.88 -10.60
N LEU A 110 10.72 17.90 -9.35
CA LEU A 110 10.80 19.12 -8.56
C LEU A 110 11.98 19.99 -9.02
N PRO A 111 11.76 21.28 -9.33
CA PRO A 111 12.85 22.18 -9.65
C PRO A 111 13.71 22.40 -8.41
N LEU A 112 15.04 22.43 -8.61
CA LEU A 112 15.98 22.82 -7.56
C LEU A 112 15.79 24.28 -7.13
N ALA A 113 15.26 25.13 -8.01
CA ALA A 113 14.86 26.48 -7.69
C ALA A 113 13.48 26.50 -6.98
N SER A 114 13.47 26.89 -5.71
CA SER A 114 12.24 27.12 -4.94
C SER A 114 11.40 28.25 -5.55
N GLY A 115 10.08 28.25 -5.28
CA GLY A 115 9.19 29.35 -5.66
C GLY A 115 8.51 29.22 -7.02
N LEU A 116 8.87 28.25 -7.87
CA LEU A 116 8.24 28.08 -9.20
C LEU A 116 7.01 27.19 -9.20
N ILE A 117 6.92 26.26 -8.25
CA ILE A 117 5.81 25.30 -8.15
C ILE A 117 5.39 25.10 -6.71
N GLY A 118 4.10 24.82 -6.49
CA GLY A 118 3.60 24.21 -5.26
C GLY A 118 3.19 22.78 -5.52
N VAL A 119 3.15 21.96 -4.47
CA VAL A 119 2.81 20.54 -4.57
C VAL A 119 1.61 20.26 -3.69
N VAL A 120 0.59 19.62 -4.24
CA VAL A 120 -0.53 19.09 -3.46
C VAL A 120 -0.51 17.59 -3.57
N PHE A 121 -0.51 16.90 -2.45
CA PHE A 121 -0.60 15.45 -2.39
C PHE A 121 -2.04 15.08 -2.05
N LEU A 122 -2.68 14.27 -2.88
CA LEU A 122 -4.05 13.80 -2.66
C LEU A 122 -4.12 12.28 -2.84
N GLU A 123 -4.73 11.60 -1.88
CA GLU A 123 -5.11 10.19 -2.02
C GLU A 123 -6.29 10.04 -2.99
N GLU A 124 -6.14 9.10 -3.93
CA GLU A 124 -7.18 8.68 -4.86
C GLU A 124 -7.60 7.23 -4.54
N SER A 125 -8.91 7.00 -4.49
CA SER A 125 -9.44 5.63 -4.49
C SER A 125 -9.22 5.00 -5.85
N GLU A 126 -8.85 3.72 -5.84
CA GLU A 126 -8.78 2.91 -7.04
C GLU A 126 -9.73 1.74 -6.84
N ASP A 127 -10.98 1.94 -7.24
CA ASP A 127 -12.02 0.94 -7.03
C ASP A 127 -11.94 -0.20 -8.08
N TRP A 128 -11.09 -0.05 -9.10
CA TRP A 128 -11.00 -0.97 -10.24
C TRP A 128 -10.04 -2.17 -10.05
N LEU A 129 -9.17 -2.16 -9.03
CA LEU A 129 -8.17 -3.21 -8.79
C LEU A 129 -8.67 -4.39 -7.93
N MET A 130 -9.93 -4.35 -7.47
CA MET A 130 -10.47 -5.33 -6.49
C MET A 130 -11.50 -6.29 -7.10
N ALA A 131 -11.44 -6.52 -8.42
CA ALA A 131 -12.46 -7.29 -9.13
C ALA A 131 -12.49 -8.79 -8.76
N GLU A 132 -11.41 -9.35 -8.20
CA GLU A 132 -11.37 -10.77 -7.85
C GLU A 132 -11.15 -11.00 -6.34
N PRO A 133 -12.05 -11.72 -5.66
CA PRO A 133 -11.86 -12.07 -4.27
C PRO A 133 -10.70 -13.06 -4.13
N THR A 134 -9.60 -12.59 -3.56
CA THR A 134 -8.33 -13.32 -3.49
C THR A 134 -7.92 -13.55 -2.03
N TYR A 135 -7.63 -14.80 -1.70
CA TYR A 135 -6.87 -15.16 -0.49
C TYR A 135 -5.41 -15.26 -0.90
N GLU A 136 -4.50 -14.69 -0.12
CA GLU A 136 -3.13 -14.49 -0.61
C GLU A 136 -2.11 -14.52 0.52
N MET A 137 -0.94 -15.09 0.23
CA MET A 137 0.27 -14.88 1.02
C MET A 137 1.18 -13.96 0.22
N ILE A 138 1.47 -12.77 0.76
CA ILE A 138 2.34 -11.78 0.14
C ILE A 138 3.69 -11.78 0.86
N ALA A 139 4.78 -11.87 0.11
CA ALA A 139 6.13 -11.87 0.66
C ALA A 139 6.85 -10.55 0.44
N LEU A 140 7.33 -9.98 1.54
CA LEU A 140 8.10 -8.74 1.57
C LEU A 140 9.56 -9.04 1.91
N ARG A 141 10.47 -8.33 1.25
CA ARG A 141 11.89 -8.35 1.60
C ARG A 141 12.10 -7.76 2.99
N PRO A 142 13.11 -8.18 3.77
CA PRO A 142 13.39 -7.60 5.09
C PRO A 142 13.55 -6.09 5.10
N ASP A 143 14.30 -5.54 4.14
CA ASP A 143 14.58 -4.11 4.04
C ASP A 143 13.33 -3.29 3.70
N VAL A 144 12.47 -3.81 2.81
CA VAL A 144 11.13 -3.25 2.55
C VAL A 144 10.28 -3.31 3.82
N PHE A 145 10.21 -4.47 4.47
CA PHE A 145 9.40 -4.66 5.67
C PHE A 145 9.83 -3.73 6.80
N SER A 146 11.13 -3.58 7.08
CA SER A 146 11.62 -2.70 8.13
C SER A 146 11.22 -1.23 7.92
N LEU A 147 11.08 -0.78 6.67
CA LEU A 147 10.60 0.57 6.36
C LEU A 147 9.09 0.70 6.55
N LEU A 148 8.34 -0.34 6.20
CA LEU A 148 6.87 -0.28 6.15
C LEU A 148 6.19 -0.82 7.41
N GLU A 149 6.90 -1.56 8.26
CA GLU A 149 6.37 -2.24 9.45
C GLU A 149 5.57 -1.30 10.36
N PRO A 150 6.06 -0.10 10.75
CA PRO A 150 5.28 0.80 11.59
C PRO A 150 3.93 1.18 10.98
N HIS A 151 3.88 1.31 9.65
CA HIS A 151 2.66 1.64 8.93
C HIS A 151 1.72 0.42 8.79
N MET A 152 2.29 -0.75 8.54
CA MET A 152 1.54 -2.00 8.47
C MET A 152 0.89 -2.33 9.82
N ARG A 153 1.63 -2.20 10.92
CA ARG A 153 1.10 -2.42 12.28
C ARG A 153 -0.02 -1.43 12.61
N ARG A 154 0.17 -0.15 12.29
CA ARG A 154 -0.89 0.86 12.47
C ARG A 154 -2.16 0.53 11.68
N LEU A 155 -2.03 0.05 10.44
CA LEU A 155 -3.18 -0.36 9.62
C LEU A 155 -3.90 -1.58 10.22
N LEU A 156 -3.14 -2.53 10.75
CA LEU A 156 -3.68 -3.70 11.45
C LEU A 156 -4.44 -3.28 12.73
N GLU A 157 -3.85 -2.39 13.53
CA GLU A 157 -4.45 -1.87 14.78
C GLU A 157 -5.79 -1.15 14.55
N VAL A 158 -5.90 -0.37 13.46
CA VAL A 158 -7.15 0.34 13.11
C VAL A 158 -8.12 -0.51 12.28
N GLY A 159 -7.78 -1.77 11.99
CA GLY A 159 -8.60 -2.69 11.21
C GLY A 159 -8.76 -2.31 9.74
N ASP A 160 -7.86 -1.51 9.16
CA ASP A 160 -7.88 -1.17 7.73
C ASP A 160 -7.13 -2.24 6.91
N PHE A 161 -7.73 -3.42 6.81
CA PHE A 161 -7.16 -4.56 6.07
C PHE A 161 -6.98 -4.26 4.58
N THR A 162 -7.91 -3.52 3.97
CA THR A 162 -7.79 -3.11 2.56
C THR A 162 -6.57 -2.20 2.37
N GLY A 163 -6.27 -1.32 3.32
CA GLY A 163 -5.06 -0.49 3.31
C GLY A 163 -3.79 -1.30 3.52
N LEU A 164 -3.84 -2.27 4.44
CA LEU A 164 -2.71 -3.16 4.75
C LEU A 164 -2.31 -4.01 3.55
N VAL A 165 -3.29 -4.65 2.89
CA VAL A 165 -3.06 -5.46 1.70
C VAL A 165 -2.46 -4.61 0.59
N ARG A 166 -3.03 -3.43 0.30
CA ARG A 166 -2.48 -2.54 -0.73
C ARG A 166 -1.04 -2.16 -0.44
N LEU A 167 -0.74 -1.80 0.82
CA LEU A 167 0.61 -1.46 1.24
C LEU A 167 1.59 -2.60 1.00
N ALA A 168 1.21 -3.84 1.31
CA ALA A 168 2.07 -4.99 1.06
C ALA A 168 2.17 -5.35 -0.43
N SER A 169 1.05 -5.40 -1.16
CA SER A 169 1.03 -5.76 -2.58
C SER A 169 1.83 -4.78 -3.44
N ASP A 170 1.80 -3.48 -3.13
CA ASP A 170 2.58 -2.45 -3.84
C ASP A 170 4.09 -2.66 -3.77
N HIS A 171 4.56 -3.36 -2.74
CA HIS A 171 5.97 -3.56 -2.44
C HIS A 171 6.33 -5.05 -2.32
N ALA A 172 5.47 -5.92 -2.86
CA ALA A 172 5.65 -7.35 -2.84
C ALA A 172 6.83 -7.77 -3.70
N GLU A 173 7.67 -8.69 -3.20
CA GLU A 173 8.61 -9.39 -4.08
C GLU A 173 7.90 -10.53 -4.82
N SER A 174 6.96 -11.20 -4.15
CA SER A 174 6.20 -12.31 -4.70
C SER A 174 4.94 -12.53 -3.87
N SER A 175 3.99 -13.26 -4.44
CA SER A 175 2.82 -13.71 -3.72
C SER A 175 2.36 -15.10 -4.16
N VAL A 176 1.53 -15.72 -3.32
CA VAL A 176 0.86 -16.99 -3.57
C VAL A 176 -0.62 -16.79 -3.35
N GLU A 177 -1.40 -16.99 -4.41
CA GLU A 177 -2.85 -16.90 -4.36
C GLU A 177 -3.51 -18.25 -4.06
N PHE A 178 -4.61 -18.20 -3.33
CA PHE A 178 -5.42 -19.34 -2.96
C PHE A 178 -6.87 -19.12 -3.40
N THR A 179 -7.50 -20.19 -3.90
CA THR A 179 -8.97 -20.22 -3.98
C THR A 179 -9.56 -20.29 -2.57
N ALA A 180 -10.84 -19.95 -2.42
CA ALA A 180 -11.51 -20.03 -1.12
C ALA A 180 -11.45 -21.42 -0.47
N ALA A 181 -11.69 -22.48 -1.27
CA ALA A 181 -11.61 -23.86 -0.79
C ALA A 181 -10.18 -24.22 -0.35
N ARG A 182 -9.18 -23.80 -1.14
CA ARG A 182 -7.75 -24.02 -0.84
C ARG A 182 -7.30 -23.28 0.42
N TRP A 183 -7.81 -22.08 0.65
CA TRP A 183 -7.52 -21.31 1.86
C TRP A 183 -8.09 -21.97 3.12
N LEU A 184 -9.33 -22.45 3.06
CA LEU A 184 -9.97 -23.16 4.18
C LEU A 184 -9.24 -24.48 4.49
N ALA A 185 -8.96 -25.28 3.47
CA ALA A 185 -8.21 -26.53 3.62
C ALA A 185 -6.79 -26.29 4.18
N PHE A 186 -6.13 -25.21 3.74
CA PHE A 186 -4.85 -24.76 4.29
C PHE A 186 -4.95 -24.46 5.80
N ARG A 187 -6.01 -23.75 6.22
CA ARG A 187 -6.21 -23.41 7.64
C ARG A 187 -6.54 -24.63 8.49
N GLU A 188 -7.41 -25.52 8.01
CA GLU A 188 -7.74 -26.78 8.68
C GLU A 188 -6.49 -27.65 8.85
N SER A 189 -5.73 -27.85 7.76
CA SER A 189 -4.46 -28.60 7.80
C SER A 189 -3.42 -27.96 8.74
N SER A 190 -3.39 -26.62 8.82
CA SER A 190 -2.53 -25.91 9.77
C SER A 190 -2.92 -26.20 11.21
N SER A 191 -4.22 -26.18 11.52
CA SER A 191 -4.74 -26.48 12.85
C SER A 191 -4.29 -27.86 13.35
N ASP A 192 -4.36 -28.86 12.46
CA ASP A 192 -4.07 -30.25 12.83
C ASP A 192 -2.57 -30.56 12.88
N ARG A 193 -1.79 -30.04 11.92
CA ARG A 193 -0.40 -30.47 11.71
C ARG A 193 0.65 -29.43 12.14
N ALA A 194 0.28 -28.17 12.23
CA ALA A 194 1.19 -27.06 12.52
C ALA A 194 0.47 -25.88 13.23
N PRO A 195 -0.10 -26.06 14.44
CA PRO A 195 -0.95 -25.05 15.08
C PRO A 195 -0.26 -23.69 15.25
N GLY A 196 1.04 -23.67 15.57
CA GLY A 196 1.80 -22.40 15.67
C GLY A 196 1.93 -21.62 14.35
N LEU A 197 1.72 -22.26 13.19
CA LEU A 197 1.60 -21.54 11.92
C LEU A 197 0.25 -20.84 11.82
N LEU A 198 -0.83 -21.47 12.30
CA LEU A 198 -2.16 -20.88 12.29
C LEU A 198 -2.20 -19.59 13.13
N ASP A 199 -1.54 -19.58 14.30
CA ASP A 199 -1.40 -18.37 15.12
C ASP A 199 -0.75 -17.21 14.36
N ILE A 200 0.30 -17.50 13.57
CA ILE A 200 0.98 -16.49 12.73
C ILE A 200 0.06 -16.02 11.60
N VAL A 201 -0.63 -16.94 10.94
CA VAL A 201 -1.59 -16.62 9.86
C VAL A 201 -2.72 -15.73 10.39
N ASP A 202 -3.21 -16.01 11.61
CA ASP A 202 -4.27 -15.24 12.25
C ASP A 202 -3.80 -13.88 12.76
N GLY A 203 -2.52 -13.79 13.16
CA GLY A 203 -1.82 -12.54 13.40
C GLY A 203 -1.59 -11.67 12.15
N ARG A 204 -1.88 -12.20 10.96
CA ARG A 204 -1.83 -11.56 9.62
C ARG A 204 -0.47 -11.17 9.12
N ILE A 205 0.44 -10.72 9.98
CA ILE A 205 1.79 -10.32 9.62
C ILE A 205 2.78 -11.21 10.35
N SER A 206 3.66 -11.86 9.60
CA SER A 206 4.87 -12.47 10.14
C SER A 206 6.07 -11.58 9.89
N THR A 207 7.00 -11.54 10.84
CA THR A 207 8.28 -10.86 10.66
C THR A 207 9.27 -11.77 9.92
N PRO A 208 10.41 -11.23 9.43
CA PRO A 208 11.48 -12.08 8.89
C PRO A 208 12.05 -13.08 9.92
N ALA A 209 11.96 -12.77 11.22
CA ALA A 209 12.40 -13.68 12.27
C ALA A 209 11.50 -14.92 12.38
N ASP A 210 10.22 -14.79 12.06
CA ASP A 210 9.24 -15.89 12.08
C ASP A 210 9.39 -16.83 10.87
N TYR A 211 10.09 -16.38 9.82
CA TYR A 211 10.19 -17.06 8.54
C TYR A 211 10.62 -18.55 8.62
N PRO A 212 11.65 -18.93 9.42
CA PRO A 212 12.01 -20.33 9.56
C PRO A 212 10.90 -21.18 10.19
N THR A 213 10.15 -20.61 11.12
CA THR A 213 8.99 -21.28 11.76
C THR A 213 7.87 -21.46 10.75
N VAL A 214 7.57 -20.42 9.97
CA VAL A 214 6.54 -20.47 8.92
C VAL A 214 6.89 -21.53 7.87
N LEU A 215 8.12 -21.55 7.35
CA LEU A 215 8.56 -22.55 6.36
C LEU A 215 8.48 -23.99 6.89
N ARG A 216 8.84 -24.21 8.16
CA ARG A 216 8.68 -25.53 8.80
C ARG A 216 7.22 -25.91 8.92
N GLY A 217 6.35 -24.96 9.26
CA GLY A 217 4.90 -25.14 9.27
C GLY A 217 4.38 -25.57 7.91
N PHE A 218 4.70 -24.81 6.86
CA PHE A 218 4.30 -25.14 5.49
C PHE A 218 4.76 -26.54 5.07
N ARG A 219 6.01 -26.92 5.36
CA ARG A 219 6.50 -28.27 5.00
C ARG A 219 5.76 -29.42 5.70
N ARG A 220 5.21 -29.20 6.89
CA ARG A 220 4.46 -30.24 7.63
C ARG A 220 3.04 -30.42 7.11
N MET A 221 2.46 -29.38 6.53
CA MET A 221 1.08 -29.38 6.05
C MET A 221 0.95 -29.58 4.54
N LEU A 222 1.97 -29.20 3.77
CA LEU A 222 1.87 -29.09 2.33
C LEU A 222 1.70 -30.46 1.65
N ASP A 223 0.58 -30.61 0.96
CA ASP A 223 0.44 -31.55 -0.15
C ASP A 223 0.68 -30.79 -1.48
N PRO A 224 1.75 -31.10 -2.23
CA PRO A 224 2.04 -30.44 -3.51
C PRO A 224 0.93 -30.56 -4.56
N GLN A 225 0.08 -31.60 -4.49
CA GLN A 225 -1.06 -31.75 -5.40
C GLN A 225 -2.20 -30.80 -5.04
N GLU A 226 -2.38 -30.52 -3.75
CA GLU A 226 -3.43 -29.61 -3.27
C GLU A 226 -3.03 -28.15 -3.39
N GLN A 227 -1.73 -27.84 -3.17
CA GLN A 227 -1.17 -26.48 -3.16
C GLN A 227 0.12 -26.34 -3.99
N PRO A 228 0.06 -26.56 -5.32
CA PRO A 228 1.26 -26.55 -6.17
C PRO A 228 1.96 -25.18 -6.22
N SER A 229 1.20 -24.08 -6.13
CA SER A 229 1.77 -22.72 -6.11
C SER A 229 2.59 -22.47 -4.84
N LEU A 230 2.09 -22.90 -3.67
CA LEU A 230 2.81 -22.78 -2.41
C LEU A 230 4.05 -23.69 -2.39
N ASP A 231 3.95 -24.92 -2.90
CA ASP A 231 5.10 -25.82 -3.05
C ASP A 231 6.19 -25.18 -3.90
N SER A 232 5.81 -24.67 -5.08
CA SER A 232 6.71 -24.01 -6.02
C SER A 232 7.38 -22.79 -5.37
N TRP A 233 6.59 -21.96 -4.69
CA TRP A 233 7.08 -20.79 -3.98
C TRP A 233 8.11 -21.18 -2.90
N ILE A 234 7.82 -22.21 -2.09
CA ILE A 234 8.75 -22.72 -1.09
C ILE A 234 10.05 -23.17 -1.76
N ARG A 235 10.00 -23.95 -2.85
CA ARG A 235 11.23 -24.40 -3.54
C ARG A 235 12.08 -23.24 -4.05
N VAL A 236 11.45 -22.16 -4.54
CA VAL A 236 12.14 -20.99 -5.07
C VAL A 236 12.74 -20.12 -3.97
N HIS A 237 12.04 -19.94 -2.85
CA HIS A 237 12.43 -19.00 -1.79
C HIS A 237 13.15 -19.66 -0.61
N PHE A 238 13.08 -20.98 -0.47
CA PHE A 238 13.74 -21.72 0.59
C PHE A 238 15.27 -21.51 0.56
N GLY A 239 15.83 -21.12 1.70
CA GLY A 239 17.27 -20.97 1.89
C GLY A 239 17.90 -19.72 1.26
N LYS A 240 17.13 -18.83 0.62
CA LYS A 240 17.66 -17.59 0.03
C LYS A 240 17.76 -16.45 1.04
N ARG A 241 16.61 -15.98 1.53
CA ARG A 241 16.51 -14.88 2.50
C ARG A 241 15.26 -15.06 3.36
N PRO A 242 15.23 -14.57 4.60
CA PRO A 242 14.02 -14.55 5.39
C PRO A 242 13.05 -13.48 4.88
N HIS A 243 11.79 -13.82 4.66
CA HIS A 243 10.76 -12.85 4.26
C HIS A 243 9.85 -12.50 5.42
N ALA A 244 9.36 -11.26 5.45
CA ALA A 244 8.12 -10.97 6.15
C ALA A 244 6.95 -11.43 5.28
N LEU A 245 5.88 -11.93 5.88
CA LEU A 245 4.71 -12.44 5.16
C LEU A 245 3.46 -11.71 5.62
N LEU A 246 2.62 -11.30 4.68
CA LEU A 246 1.26 -10.87 4.95
C LEU A 246 0.29 -11.96 4.49
N PHE A 247 -0.64 -12.34 5.35
CA PHE A 247 -1.70 -13.30 5.08
C PHE A 247 -3.02 -12.56 4.87
N ARG A 248 -3.39 -12.40 3.60
CA ARG A 248 -4.60 -11.73 3.15
C ARG A 248 -5.79 -12.67 3.24
N ASP A 249 -6.82 -12.21 3.94
CA ASP A 249 -8.13 -12.83 3.98
C ASP A 249 -9.17 -11.81 3.52
N ILE A 250 -9.67 -11.99 2.29
CA ILE A 250 -10.60 -11.06 1.64
C ILE A 250 -11.88 -10.81 2.45
N ARG A 251 -12.24 -11.71 3.38
CA ARG A 251 -13.43 -11.57 4.22
C ARG A 251 -13.30 -10.45 5.26
N LEU A 252 -12.06 -10.04 5.58
CA LEU A 252 -11.79 -8.96 6.53
C LEU A 252 -11.76 -7.59 5.85
N GLU A 253 -11.65 -7.56 4.53
CA GLU A 253 -11.64 -6.33 3.76
C GLU A 253 -13.05 -5.74 3.69
N ARG A 254 -13.17 -4.41 3.74
CA ARG A 254 -14.48 -3.77 3.71
C ARG A 254 -15.20 -4.11 2.39
N PRO A 255 -16.53 -4.32 2.40
CA PRO A 255 -17.31 -4.68 1.23
C PRO A 255 -17.50 -3.54 0.20
N ALA A 256 -16.59 -2.57 0.10
CA ALA A 256 -16.60 -1.51 -0.93
C ALA A 256 -16.13 -2.08 -2.30
N ALA A 257 -16.83 -3.13 -2.73
CA ALA A 257 -16.86 -3.76 -4.05
C ALA A 257 -17.93 -4.89 -4.10
N ARG A 258 -18.76 -5.09 -3.05
CA ARG A 258 -19.94 -5.96 -3.10
C ARG A 258 -21.19 -5.17 -3.51
N SER A 259 -21.09 -4.45 -4.63
CA SER A 259 -22.19 -3.89 -5.41
C SER A 259 -21.60 -3.63 -6.81
N THR A 260 -22.01 -4.21 -7.93
CA THR A 260 -23.26 -4.82 -8.36
C THR A 260 -22.96 -5.66 -9.60
N LEU A 261 -23.09 -6.98 -9.53
CA LEU A 261 -23.56 -7.75 -10.68
C LEU A 261 -24.62 -8.71 -10.14
N PRO A 262 -25.90 -8.51 -10.46
CA PRO A 262 -26.87 -9.57 -10.32
C PRO A 262 -26.45 -10.70 -11.25
N THR A 263 -26.16 -11.87 -10.69
CA THR A 263 -26.20 -13.13 -11.42
C THR A 263 -27.64 -13.35 -11.88
N VAL A 264 -27.93 -13.04 -13.15
CA VAL A 264 -29.20 -13.29 -13.84
C VAL A 264 -28.83 -13.45 -15.33
N VAL A 265 -29.20 -14.47 -16.12
CA VAL A 265 -30.04 -15.66 -15.96
C VAL A 265 -29.61 -16.66 -17.05
N THR A 266 -29.63 -17.94 -16.73
CA THR A 266 -29.61 -19.05 -17.70
C THR A 266 -30.88 -18.97 -18.55
N THR A 267 -30.78 -18.58 -19.82
CA THR A 267 -31.82 -18.91 -20.79
C THR A 267 -31.57 -20.34 -21.28
N ALA A 268 -32.35 -21.27 -20.72
CA ALA A 268 -32.63 -22.51 -21.41
C ALA A 268 -33.39 -22.17 -22.70
N LEU A 269 -32.81 -22.53 -23.85
CA LEU A 269 -33.53 -22.56 -25.12
C LEU A 269 -34.08 -23.96 -25.31
N GLY A 270 -35.42 -24.05 -25.28
CA GLY A 270 -36.17 -25.08 -25.99
C GLY A 270 -36.37 -24.69 -27.45
#